data_AF-A0A9D5VM37-F1
#
_entry.id   AF-A0A9D5VM37-F1
#
_cell.length_a   1.000
_cell.length_b   1.000
_cell.length_c   1.000
_cell.angle_alpha   90.00
_cell.angle_beta   90.00
_cell.angle_gamma   90.00
#
_symmetry.space_group_name_H-M   'P 1'
#
loop_
_entity.id
_entity.type
_entity.pdbx_description
1 polymer ?
#
loop_
_entity_poly.entity_id
_entity_poly.type
_entity_poly.pdbx_seq_one_letter_code
_entity_poly.pdbx_strand_id
1 'polypeptide(L)'
;MNDIRTENPSTYFPKDRRVTIKPEKTERSDSALKPRNSKKRQVELKEGTENDARVDISNKIKDFSRIKKAADAAPEIDNRKKVEQLKKQVADGTYKVNVDDVADKILEQELM
;
A
#
# COMPACT_ATOMS: atom_id res chain seq x y z
N MET A 1 28.28 -4.82 -46.66
CA MET A 1 28.98 -4.62 -45.38
C MET A 1 28.88 -3.14 -45.03
N ASN A 2 28.08 -2.79 -44.02
CA ASN A 2 27.97 -1.40 -43.55
C ASN A 2 28.36 -1.37 -42.06
N ASP A 3 29.46 -0.68 -41.77
CA ASP A 3 29.99 -0.53 -40.42
C ASP A 3 29.20 0.54 -39.65
N ILE A 4 28.47 0.12 -38.61
CA ILE A 4 27.80 1.02 -37.68
C ILE A 4 28.81 1.42 -36.60
N ARG A 5 29.19 2.70 -36.59
CA ARG A 5 30.09 3.31 -35.61
C ARG A 5 29.39 3.36 -34.24
N THR A 6 29.95 2.68 -33.25
CA THR A 6 29.54 2.82 -31.84
C THR A 6 30.23 4.03 -31.23
N GLU A 7 29.50 5.14 -31.10
CA GLU A 7 30.02 6.33 -30.41
C GLU A 7 30.03 6.11 -28.89
N ASN A 8 31.19 6.40 -28.29
CA ASN A 8 31.50 6.19 -26.88
C ASN A 8 31.12 7.47 -26.09
N PRO A 9 30.09 7.47 -25.23
CA PRO A 9 29.64 8.67 -24.53
C PRO A 9 30.47 8.89 -23.25
N SER A 10 31.69 9.40 -23.38
CA SER A 10 32.44 9.92 -22.22
C SER A 10 33.11 11.27 -22.53
N THR A 11 32.28 12.27 -22.76
CA THR A 11 32.70 13.69 -22.86
C THR A 11 32.17 14.54 -21.69
N TYR A 12 31.58 13.91 -20.66
CA TYR A 12 30.93 14.62 -19.55
C TYR A 12 31.82 14.90 -18.32
N PHE A 13 33.11 14.60 -18.38
CA PHE A 13 34.05 14.94 -17.30
C PHE A 13 35.25 15.73 -17.85
N PRO A 14 35.41 17.01 -17.47
CA PRO A 14 36.55 17.82 -17.90
C PRO A 14 37.84 17.24 -17.33
N LYS A 15 38.82 16.98 -18.20
CA LYS A 15 40.15 16.46 -17.85
C LYS A 15 41.08 17.55 -17.32
N ASP A 16 40.62 18.41 -16.42
CA ASP A 16 41.43 19.50 -15.87
C ASP A 16 41.81 19.25 -14.40
N ARG A 17 42.82 18.38 -14.24
CA ARG A 17 43.94 18.47 -13.29
C ARG A 17 44.61 17.11 -13.17
N ARG A 18 45.62 16.87 -14.01
CA ARG A 18 46.68 15.90 -13.65
C ARG A 18 47.58 16.57 -12.61
N VAL A 19 47.18 16.54 -11.35
CA VAL A 19 48.14 16.74 -10.26
C VAL A 19 48.95 15.44 -10.19
N THR A 20 50.22 15.49 -10.58
CA THR A 20 51.20 14.44 -10.33
C THR A 20 51.44 14.36 -8.81
N ILE A 21 50.56 13.65 -8.12
CA ILE A 21 50.78 13.29 -6.72
C ILE A 21 51.72 12.08 -6.75
N LYS A 22 53.00 12.31 -6.43
CA LYS A 22 53.94 11.24 -6.07
C LYS A 22 53.28 10.36 -5.00
N PRO A 23 53.44 9.02 -4.99
CA PRO A 23 52.84 8.18 -3.95
C PRO A 23 53.57 8.43 -2.62
N GLU A 24 53.15 9.48 -1.92
CA GLU A 24 53.42 9.65 -0.50
C GLU A 24 52.60 8.59 0.20
N LYS A 25 53.29 7.69 0.92
CA LYS A 25 52.69 6.65 1.75
C LYS A 25 51.83 7.32 2.82
N THR A 26 50.59 7.64 2.47
CA THR A 26 49.58 7.98 3.45
C THR A 26 49.13 6.65 4.02
N GLU A 27 49.57 6.37 5.25
CA GLU A 27 48.99 5.37 6.13
C GLU A 27 47.52 5.72 6.35
N ARG A 28 46.67 5.37 5.38
CA ARG A 28 45.23 5.38 5.55
C ARG A 28 44.95 4.22 6.47
N SER A 29 44.73 4.54 7.74
CA SER A 29 44.31 3.59 8.75
C SER A 29 43.20 2.69 8.19
N ASP A 30 43.50 1.39 8.11
CA ASP A 30 42.58 0.34 7.66
C ASP A 30 41.29 0.26 8.50
N SER A 31 41.18 1.05 9.56
CA SER A 31 39.98 1.18 10.40
C SER A 31 38.83 1.93 9.72
N ALA A 32 39.04 2.64 8.60
CA ALA A 32 37.98 3.35 7.89
C ALA A 32 37.27 2.52 6.80
N LEU A 33 37.82 1.37 6.41
CA LEU A 33 37.24 0.50 5.39
C LEU A 33 36.64 -0.75 6.04
N LYS A 34 35.56 -0.57 6.81
CA LYS A 34 34.73 -1.71 7.22
C LYS A 34 34.38 -2.51 5.96
N PRO A 35 34.71 -3.82 5.87
CA PRO A 35 34.42 -4.61 4.69
C PRO A 35 32.94 -4.54 4.38
N ARG A 36 32.60 -3.86 3.27
CA ARG A 36 31.21 -3.62 2.83
C ARG A 36 30.47 -4.93 2.57
N ASN A 37 31.21 -5.99 2.28
CA ASN A 37 30.71 -7.34 2.07
C ASN A 37 31.18 -8.32 3.17
N SER A 38 31.04 -7.93 4.44
CA SER A 38 31.26 -8.88 5.54
C SER A 38 29.98 -9.64 5.85
N LYS A 39 30.10 -10.93 6.17
CA LYS A 39 28.96 -11.77 6.57
C LYS A 39 28.20 -11.17 7.76
N LYS A 40 28.93 -10.56 8.71
CA LYS A 40 28.35 -9.85 9.86
C LYS A 40 27.45 -8.69 9.45
N ARG A 41 27.90 -7.86 8.51
CA ARG A 41 27.09 -6.74 7.97
C ARG A 41 25.85 -7.23 7.23
N GLN A 42 25.91 -8.38 6.54
CA GLN A 42 24.74 -8.96 5.89
C GLN A 42 23.69 -9.44 6.91
N VAL A 43 24.13 -9.97 8.06
CA VAL A 43 23.23 -10.37 9.15
C VAL A 43 22.59 -9.13 9.79
N GLU A 44 23.38 -8.09 10.12
CA GLU A 44 22.88 -6.82 10.66
C GLU A 44 21.86 -6.15 9.73
N LEU A 45 22.13 -6.12 8.42
CA LEU A 45 21.23 -5.57 7.43
C LEU A 45 19.92 -6.37 7.35
N LYS A 46 19.98 -7.69 7.42
CA LYS A 46 18.78 -8.57 7.43
C LYS A 46 17.96 -8.37 8.71
N GLU A 47 18.60 -8.31 9.86
CA GLU A 47 17.92 -8.07 11.13
C GLU A 47 17.25 -6.69 11.17
N GLY A 48 17.93 -5.64 10.67
CA GLY A 48 17.34 -4.30 10.58
C GLY A 48 16.16 -4.24 9.61
N THR A 49 16.30 -4.81 8.41
CA THR A 49 15.22 -4.80 7.41
C THR A 49 14.04 -5.69 7.77
N GLU A 50 14.25 -6.82 8.44
CA GLU A 50 13.16 -7.68 8.87
C GLU A 50 12.28 -7.04 9.96
N ASN A 51 12.88 -6.24 10.84
CA ASN A 51 12.16 -5.55 11.90
C ASN A 51 11.46 -4.28 11.39
N ASP A 52 12.11 -3.51 10.51
CA ASP A 52 11.49 -2.32 9.88
C ASP A 52 10.38 -2.68 8.87
N ALA A 53 10.45 -3.85 8.23
CA ALA A 53 9.45 -4.29 7.26
C ALA A 53 8.22 -4.97 7.90
N ARG A 54 8.27 -5.32 9.18
CA ARG A 54 7.16 -5.99 9.88
C ARG A 54 6.33 -4.96 10.65
N VAL A 55 5.32 -4.40 9.98
CA VAL A 55 4.25 -3.65 10.65
C VAL A 55 3.24 -4.65 11.19
N ASP A 56 3.11 -4.75 12.52
CA ASP A 56 2.17 -5.68 13.15
C ASP A 56 0.74 -5.14 13.04
N ILE A 57 -0.02 -5.69 12.09
CA ILE A 57 -1.42 -5.35 11.90
C ILE A 57 -2.22 -6.03 13.02
N SER A 58 -2.83 -5.21 13.88
CA SER A 58 -3.74 -5.68 14.92
C SER A 58 -4.82 -6.61 14.35
N ASN A 59 -5.14 -7.69 15.09
CA ASN A 59 -6.15 -8.67 14.68
C ASN A 59 -7.50 -8.03 14.36
N LYS A 60 -7.88 -6.97 15.09
CA LYS A 60 -9.12 -6.21 14.82
C LYS A 60 -9.18 -5.61 13.42
N ILE A 61 -8.05 -5.12 12.90
CA ILE A 61 -7.96 -4.51 11.56
C ILE A 61 -8.02 -5.60 10.48
N LYS A 62 -7.39 -6.76 10.73
CA LYS A 62 -7.49 -7.93 9.84
C LYS A 62 -8.94 -8.39 9.72
N ASP A 63 -9.65 -8.48 10.84
CA ASP A 63 -11.05 -8.90 10.87
C ASP A 63 -11.96 -7.88 10.19
N PHE A 64 -11.77 -6.58 10.44
CA PHE A 64 -12.49 -5.53 9.74
C PHE A 64 -12.28 -5.60 8.23
N SER A 65 -11.05 -5.83 7.77
CA SER A 65 -10.76 -5.95 6.34
C SER A 65 -11.44 -7.15 5.68
N ARG A 66 -11.59 -8.26 6.42
CA ARG A 66 -12.29 -9.47 5.95
C ARG A 66 -13.79 -9.24 5.88
N ILE A 67 -14.38 -8.64 6.92
CA ILE A 67 -15.80 -8.30 6.96
C ILE A 67 -16.14 -7.34 5.83
N LYS A 68 -15.34 -6.29 5.63
CA LYS A 68 -15.53 -5.34 4.54
C LYS A 68 -15.48 -6.02 3.18
N LYS A 69 -14.48 -6.87 2.93
CA LYS A 69 -14.39 -7.62 1.67
C LYS A 69 -15.59 -8.55 1.47
N ALA A 70 -16.09 -9.19 2.52
CA ALA A 70 -17.26 -10.05 2.44
C ALA A 70 -18.54 -9.26 2.18
N ALA A 71 -18.68 -8.07 2.78
CA ALA A 71 -19.79 -7.16 2.56
C ALA A 71 -19.76 -6.58 1.13
N ASP A 72 -18.60 -6.14 0.66
CA ASP A 72 -18.41 -5.61 -0.70
C ASP A 72 -18.57 -6.70 -1.78
N ALA A 73 -18.27 -7.96 -1.46
CA ALA A 73 -18.47 -9.11 -2.34
C ALA A 73 -19.89 -9.68 -2.29
N ALA A 74 -20.73 -9.22 -1.36
CA ALA A 74 -22.12 -9.63 -1.30
C ALA A 74 -22.84 -9.10 -2.56
N PRO A 75 -23.64 -9.94 -3.24
CA PRO A 75 -24.39 -9.47 -4.40
C PRO A 75 -25.37 -8.37 -3.99
N GLU A 76 -25.51 -7.36 -4.84
CA GLU A 76 -26.55 -6.34 -4.66
C GLU A 76 -27.91 -7.05 -4.57
N ILE A 77 -28.62 -6.82 -3.46
CA ILE A 77 -29.94 -7.41 -3.25
C ILE A 77 -30.88 -6.78 -4.28
N ASP A 78 -31.29 -7.56 -5.29
CA ASP A 78 -32.28 -7.11 -6.26
C ASP A 78 -33.66 -7.00 -5.59
N ASN A 79 -33.96 -5.78 -5.14
CA ASN A 79 -35.22 -5.44 -4.48
C ASN A 79 -36.33 -5.04 -5.46
N ARG A 80 -36.12 -5.11 -6.79
CA ARG A 80 -37.08 -4.60 -7.79
C ARG A 80 -38.48 -5.18 -7.63
N LYS A 81 -38.59 -6.51 -7.47
CA LYS A 81 -39.88 -7.20 -7.28
C LYS A 81 -40.59 -6.75 -6.01
N LYS A 82 -39.85 -6.57 -4.91
CA LYS A 82 -40.39 -6.11 -3.62
C LYS A 82 -40.91 -4.68 -3.73
N VAL A 83 -40.16 -3.81 -4.40
CA VAL A 83 -40.56 -2.42 -4.64
C VAL A 83 -41.83 -2.35 -5.52
N GLU A 84 -41.91 -3.16 -6.57
CA GLU A 84 -43.12 -3.22 -7.41
C GLU A 84 -44.36 -3.72 -6.65
N GLN A 85 -44.20 -4.73 -5.80
CA GLN A 85 -45.29 -5.23 -4.95
C GLN A 85 -45.76 -4.16 -3.97
N LEU A 86 -44.85 -3.47 -3.29
CA LEU A 86 -45.18 -2.37 -2.38
C LEU A 86 -45.87 -1.22 -3.10
N LYS A 87 -45.39 -0.84 -4.29
CA LYS A 87 -46.04 0.19 -5.13
C LYS A 87 -47.49 -0.16 -5.45
N LYS A 88 -47.77 -1.42 -5.80
CA LYS A 88 -49.13 -1.90 -6.05
C LYS A 88 -50.00 -1.82 -4.80
N GLN A 89 -49.52 -2.33 -3.66
CA GLN A 89 -50.24 -2.27 -2.39
C GLN A 89 -50.57 -0.84 -1.93
N VAL A 90 -49.66 0.10 -2.18
CA VAL A 90 -49.89 1.53 -1.90
C VAL A 90 -50.94 2.10 -2.84
N ALA A 91 -50.89 1.80 -4.14
CA ALA A 91 -51.89 2.25 -5.12
C ALA A 91 -53.29 1.68 -4.84
N ASP A 92 -53.36 0.42 -4.43
CA ASP A 92 -54.61 -0.28 -4.09
C ASP A 92 -55.15 0.14 -2.70
N GLY A 93 -54.42 0.97 -1.94
CA GLY A 93 -54.79 1.42 -0.60
C GLY A 93 -54.75 0.34 0.48
N THR A 94 -54.14 -0.82 0.18
CA THR A 94 -54.05 -1.97 1.10
C THR A 94 -52.78 -1.96 1.94
N TYR A 95 -51.82 -1.09 1.63
CA TYR A 95 -50.60 -0.92 2.42
C TYR A 95 -50.91 -0.19 3.74
N LYS A 96 -50.71 -0.88 4.86
CA LYS A 96 -50.82 -0.30 6.20
C LYS A 96 -49.44 0.05 6.73
N VAL A 97 -49.22 1.32 7.03
CA VAL A 97 -48.00 1.79 7.67
C VAL A 97 -48.04 1.38 9.14
N ASN A 98 -47.01 0.67 9.60
CA ASN A 98 -46.83 0.40 11.02
C ASN A 98 -46.16 1.62 11.67
N VAL A 99 -46.86 2.25 12.62
CA VAL A 99 -46.41 3.48 13.26
C VAL A 99 -45.22 3.22 14.20
N ASP A 100 -45.20 2.05 14.85
CA ASP A 100 -44.13 1.68 15.77
C ASP A 100 -42.81 1.47 15.00
N ASP A 101 -42.86 0.75 13.87
CA ASP A 101 -41.68 0.54 13.01
C ASP A 101 -41.12 1.86 12.47
N VAL A 102 -41.98 2.85 12.21
CA VAL A 102 -41.57 4.20 11.77
C VAL A 102 -40.89 4.95 12.91
N ALA A 103 -41.45 4.91 14.12
CA ALA A 103 -40.87 5.56 15.29
C ALA A 103 -39.49 5.00 15.63
N ASP A 104 -39.35 3.67 15.62
CA ASP A 104 -38.07 2.98 15.85
C ASP A 104 -37.01 3.41 14.82
N LYS A 105 -37.40 3.57 13.55
CA LYS A 105 -36.48 4.00 12.50
C LYS A 105 -36.05 5.46 12.62
N ILE A 106 -36.95 6.33 13.06
CA ILE A 106 -36.60 7.73 13.36
C ILE A 106 -35.59 7.78 14.51
N LEU A 107 -35.83 7.01 15.58
CA LEU A 107 -34.92 6.95 16.73
C LEU A 107 -33.54 6.38 16.37
N GLU A 108 -33.49 5.31 15.56
CA GLU A 108 -32.23 4.72 15.10
C GLU A 108 -31.39 5.69 14.26
N GLN A 109 -32.03 6.54 13.44
CA GLN A 109 -31.33 7.54 12.63
C GLN A 109 -30.75 8.69 13.46
N GLU A 110 -31.38 9.06 14.56
CA GLU A 110 -30.91 10.14 15.45
C GLU A 110 -29.82 9.68 16.43
N LEU A 111 -29.73 8.36 16.70
CA LEU A 111 -28.75 7.76 17.62
C LEU A 111 -27.46 7.31 16.93
N MET A 112 -27.43 7.22 15.60
CA MET A 112 -26.24 6.92 14.79
C MET A 112 -25.46 8.19 14.42
#